data_AF-M3B050-F1
#
_entry.id   AF-M3B050-F1
#
_cell.length_a   1.000
_cell.length_b   1.000
_cell.length_c   1.000
_cell.angle_alpha   90.00
_cell.angle_beta   90.00
_cell.angle_gamma   90.00
#
_symmetry.space_group_name_H-M   'P 1'
#
loop_
_entity.id
_entity.type
_entity.pdbx_description
1 polymer ?
#
loop_
_entity_poly.entity_id
_entity_poly.type
_entity_poly.pdbx_seq_one_letter_code
_entity_poly.pdbx_strand_id
1 'polypeptide(L)'
;MPIPDYGAAPLAKTFVLVRGLSLVSMIAIVGMTANFVSQIVSTKVEPPREIVGTLTITCMAALYCLISIPFFYAQANLGLLIMTGIDFLLLLAFIIVSVVLGKPLSFLNCMIIENKNAAANAQSAAAFTQALASNLGKAGSTLGLGNWAGSTRTNCLETKAIWGLCISLAILFSCSTIILPTLWMKMRKMGGGGKSDV
;
A
#
# COMPACT_ATOMS: atom_id res chain seq x y z
N MET A 1 -10.11 21.60 16.04
CA MET A 1 -9.85 21.19 17.44
C MET A 1 -8.35 21.14 17.65
N PRO A 2 -7.81 21.58 18.81
CA PRO A 2 -6.38 21.49 19.08
C PRO A 2 -5.92 20.02 19.08
N ILE A 3 -4.73 19.77 18.53
CA ILE A 3 -4.14 18.42 18.46
C ILE A 3 -3.77 17.99 19.88
N PRO A 4 -4.21 16.80 20.36
CA PRO A 4 -3.84 16.32 21.67
C PRO A 4 -2.33 16.02 21.73
N ASP A 5 -1.62 16.67 22.64
CA ASP A 5 -0.15 16.61 22.69
C ASP A 5 0.40 15.33 23.33
N TYR A 6 -0.38 14.59 24.13
CA TYR A 6 0.04 13.38 24.88
C TYR A 6 1.46 13.50 25.51
N GLY A 7 1.82 14.71 25.96
CA GLY A 7 3.14 15.12 26.47
C GLY A 7 4.35 14.89 25.56
N ALA A 8 4.10 14.78 24.26
CA ALA A 8 5.09 14.88 23.21
C ALA A 8 4.45 15.49 21.96
N ALA A 9 4.19 16.81 22.02
CA ALA A 9 3.64 17.63 20.93
C ALA A 9 4.26 17.36 19.54
N PRO A 10 5.60 17.21 19.36
CA PRO A 10 6.14 16.92 18.04
C PRO A 10 5.76 15.53 17.53
N LEU A 11 5.67 14.52 18.41
CA LEU A 11 5.31 13.15 18.02
C LEU A 11 3.82 13.02 17.66
N ALA A 12 2.95 13.73 18.37
CA ALA A 12 1.52 13.78 18.03
C ALA A 12 1.28 14.42 16.66
N LYS A 13 2.01 15.51 16.34
CA LYS A 13 1.93 16.18 15.05
C LYS A 13 2.50 15.34 13.90
N THR A 14 3.61 14.63 14.12
CA THR A 14 4.15 13.72 13.10
C THR A 14 3.22 12.55 12.83
N PHE A 15 2.51 12.02 13.84
CA PHE A 15 1.49 11.00 13.64
C PHE A 15 0.37 11.48 12.69
N VAL A 16 -0.20 12.67 12.94
CA VAL A 16 -1.25 13.24 12.07
C VAL A 16 -0.73 13.49 10.66
N LEU A 17 0.52 13.95 10.50
CA LEU A 17 1.15 14.14 9.20
C LEU A 17 1.33 12.82 8.45
N VAL A 18 1.87 11.79 9.12
CA VAL A 18 2.05 10.44 8.54
C VAL A 18 0.71 9.85 8.09
N ARG A 19 -0.37 10.09 8.85
CA ARG A 19 -1.73 9.69 8.49
C ARG A 19 -2.30 10.45 7.30
N GLY A 20 -2.02 11.75 7.21
CA GLY A 20 -2.37 12.53 6.02
C GLY A 20 -1.67 12.00 4.77
N LEU A 21 -0.37 11.72 4.86
CA LEU A 21 0.41 11.22 3.73
C LEU A 21 0.00 9.78 3.33
N SER A 22 -0.36 8.93 4.29
CA SER A 22 -0.88 7.60 3.99
C SER A 22 -2.23 7.66 3.29
N LEU A 23 -3.12 8.59 3.66
CA LEU A 23 -4.39 8.79 2.93
C LEU A 23 -4.16 9.28 1.50
N VAL A 24 -3.25 10.24 1.28
CA VAL A 24 -2.95 10.75 -0.06
C VAL A 24 -2.39 9.64 -0.96
N SER A 25 -1.49 8.82 -0.45
CA SER A 25 -0.93 7.69 -1.22
C SER A 25 -1.98 6.62 -1.54
N MET A 26 -2.92 6.34 -0.64
CA MET A 26 -4.03 5.42 -0.93
C MET A 26 -4.99 5.97 -1.99
N ILE A 27 -5.30 7.27 -1.96
CA ILE A 27 -6.12 7.92 -3.00
C ILE A 27 -5.41 7.81 -4.37
N ALA A 28 -4.09 8.01 -4.41
CA ALA A 28 -3.32 7.84 -5.63
C ALA A 28 -3.35 6.40 -6.17
N ILE A 29 -3.25 5.39 -5.30
CA ILE A 29 -3.40 3.98 -5.69
C ILE A 29 -4.80 3.74 -6.28
N VAL A 30 -5.85 4.17 -5.59
CA VAL A 30 -7.24 4.03 -6.05
C VAL A 30 -7.44 4.72 -7.41
N GLY A 31 -6.89 5.92 -7.58
CA GLY A 31 -6.94 6.67 -8.83
C GLY A 31 -6.30 5.93 -10.00
N MET A 32 -5.08 5.41 -9.83
CA MET A 32 -4.40 4.61 -10.87
C MET A 32 -5.16 3.31 -11.19
N THR A 33 -5.76 2.67 -10.18
CA THR A 33 -6.56 1.46 -10.40
C THR A 33 -7.88 1.71 -11.14
N ALA A 34 -8.38 2.95 -11.20
CA ALA A 34 -9.60 3.26 -11.96
C ALA A 34 -9.41 3.01 -13.46
N ASN A 35 -8.21 3.30 -13.99
CA ASN A 35 -7.85 2.99 -15.37
C ASN A 35 -7.87 1.47 -15.62
N PHE A 36 -7.39 0.69 -14.66
CA PHE A 36 -7.42 -0.77 -14.73
C PHE A 36 -8.83 -1.32 -14.79
N VAL A 37 -9.75 -0.79 -13.98
CA VAL A 37 -11.18 -1.17 -14.00
C VAL A 37 -11.78 -0.88 -15.37
N SER A 38 -11.52 0.29 -15.95
CA SER A 38 -11.99 0.64 -17.30
C SER A 38 -11.50 -0.36 -18.35
N GLN A 39 -10.23 -0.76 -18.28
CA GLN A 39 -9.64 -1.74 -19.19
C GLN A 39 -10.18 -3.16 -19.00
N ILE A 40 -10.44 -3.59 -17.76
CA ILE A 40 -11.05 -4.89 -17.45
C ILE A 40 -12.45 -4.98 -18.07
N VAL A 41 -13.25 -3.93 -17.91
CA VAL A 41 -14.61 -3.85 -18.46
C VAL A 41 -14.58 -3.86 -20.00
N SER A 42 -13.64 -3.15 -20.63
CA SER A 42 -13.57 -3.07 -22.09
C SER A 42 -13.03 -4.34 -22.75
N THR A 43 -12.08 -5.04 -22.10
CA THR A 43 -11.42 -6.22 -22.67
C THR A 43 -12.07 -7.55 -22.30
N LYS A 44 -13.01 -7.57 -21.33
CA LYS A 44 -13.64 -8.78 -20.79
C LYS A 44 -12.64 -9.84 -20.27
N VAL A 45 -11.43 -9.42 -19.90
CA VAL A 45 -10.40 -10.29 -19.33
C VAL A 45 -10.45 -10.20 -17.80
N GLU A 46 -10.37 -11.33 -17.11
CA GLU A 46 -10.32 -11.34 -15.64
C GLU A 46 -9.04 -10.66 -15.12
N PRO A 47 -9.15 -9.77 -14.12
CA PRO A 47 -7.99 -9.10 -13.55
C PRO A 47 -7.06 -10.06 -12.79
N PRO A 48 -5.75 -9.73 -12.71
CA PRO A 48 -4.84 -10.45 -11.83
C PRO A 48 -5.30 -10.38 -10.38
N ARG A 49 -5.31 -11.53 -9.70
CA ARG A 49 -5.79 -11.67 -8.31
C ARG A 49 -5.00 -10.78 -7.34
N GLU A 50 -3.74 -10.53 -7.65
CA GLU A 50 -2.85 -9.70 -6.87
C GLU A 50 -3.32 -8.24 -6.85
N ILE A 51 -3.77 -7.68 -7.98
CA ILE A 51 -4.27 -6.29 -8.06
C ILE A 51 -5.62 -6.15 -7.36
N VAL A 52 -6.49 -7.15 -7.49
CA VAL A 52 -7.75 -7.17 -6.74
C VAL A 52 -7.49 -7.24 -5.24
N GLY A 53 -6.51 -8.05 -4.82
CA GLY A 53 -6.07 -8.14 -3.43
C GLY A 53 -5.48 -6.83 -2.91
N THR A 54 -4.65 -6.14 -3.69
CA THR A 54 -4.10 -4.84 -3.27
C THR A 54 -5.16 -3.77 -3.17
N LEU A 55 -6.12 -3.73 -4.09
CA LEU A 55 -7.23 -2.78 -4.07
C LEU A 55 -8.08 -2.95 -2.80
N THR A 56 -8.46 -4.19 -2.48
CA THR A 56 -9.31 -4.46 -1.31
C THR A 56 -8.62 -4.09 0.01
N ILE A 57 -7.34 -4.44 0.17
CA ILE A 57 -6.53 -4.05 1.34
C ILE A 57 -6.40 -2.52 1.42
N THR A 58 -6.14 -1.86 0.28
CA THR A 58 -5.98 -0.40 0.22
C THR A 58 -7.28 0.31 0.60
N CYS A 59 -8.44 -0.15 0.12
CA CYS A 59 -9.74 0.42 0.49
C CYS A 59 -10.06 0.23 1.98
N MET A 60 -9.80 -0.95 2.54
CA MET A 60 -9.97 -1.21 3.98
C MET A 60 -9.04 -0.33 4.82
N ALA A 61 -7.78 -0.20 4.40
CA ALA A 61 -6.80 0.63 5.08
C ALA A 61 -7.14 2.13 4.97
N ALA A 62 -7.74 2.58 3.86
CA ALA A 62 -8.18 3.96 3.68
C ALA A 62 -9.33 4.31 4.63
N LEU A 63 -10.35 3.45 4.71
CA LEU A 63 -11.45 3.61 5.68
C LEU A 63 -10.94 3.64 7.12
N TYR A 64 -10.03 2.73 7.45
CA TYR A 64 -9.38 2.73 8.76
C TYR A 64 -8.63 4.03 9.05
N CYS A 65 -7.80 4.52 8.12
CA CYS A 65 -7.09 5.79 8.29
C CYS A 65 -8.07 6.97 8.48
N LEU A 66 -9.22 6.97 7.81
CA LEU A 66 -10.25 8.01 7.92
C LEU A 66 -10.90 8.02 9.32
N ILE A 67 -11.17 6.85 9.89
CA ILE A 67 -11.73 6.70 11.25
C ILE A 67 -10.66 6.94 12.33
N SER A 68 -9.39 6.64 12.02
CA SER A 68 -8.26 6.76 12.94
C SER A 68 -8.02 8.21 13.39
N ILE A 69 -8.28 9.19 12.52
CA ILE A 69 -8.10 10.62 12.79
C ILE A 69 -9.04 11.11 13.91
N PRO A 70 -10.38 11.05 13.76
CA PRO A 70 -11.30 11.52 14.82
C PRO A 70 -11.13 10.71 16.10
N PHE A 71 -10.81 9.42 15.99
CA PHE A 71 -10.55 8.58 17.17
C PHE A 71 -9.30 9.03 17.95
N PHE A 72 -8.25 9.48 17.27
CA PHE A 72 -7.08 10.09 17.91
C PHE A 72 -7.40 11.40 18.64
N TYR A 73 -8.30 12.21 18.09
CA TYR A 73 -8.79 13.45 18.72
C TYR A 73 -9.72 13.18 19.92
N ALA A 74 -10.37 12.02 19.99
CA ALA A 74 -11.30 11.66 21.07
C ALA A 74 -10.61 11.27 22.40
N GLN A 75 -9.27 11.34 22.50
CA GLN A 75 -8.48 11.11 23.72
C GLN A 75 -8.74 9.77 24.45
N ALA A 76 -9.18 8.73 23.72
CA ALA A 76 -9.39 7.41 24.29
C ALA A 76 -8.06 6.68 24.52
N ASN A 77 -7.59 6.61 25.78
CA ASN A 77 -6.29 6.01 26.15
C ASN A 77 -6.14 4.52 25.75
N LEU A 78 -7.21 3.74 25.78
CA LEU A 78 -7.19 2.35 25.29
C LEU A 78 -7.08 2.28 23.76
N GLY A 79 -7.59 3.31 23.09
CA GLY A 79 -7.65 3.41 21.64
C GLY A 79 -6.28 3.46 20.97
N LEU A 80 -5.28 4.06 21.62
CA LEU A 80 -3.92 4.13 21.07
C LEU A 80 -3.27 2.75 20.91
N LEU A 81 -3.51 1.83 21.85
CA LEU A 81 -2.92 0.49 21.81
C LEU A 81 -3.59 -0.37 20.74
N ILE A 82 -4.93 -0.28 20.63
CA ILE A 82 -5.69 -0.96 19.58
C ILE A 82 -5.27 -0.47 18.18
N MET A 83 -5.11 0.84 18.01
CA MET A 83 -4.60 1.44 16.78
C MET A 83 -3.18 0.96 16.43
N THR A 84 -2.32 0.77 17.43
CA THR A 84 -0.99 0.20 17.21
C THR A 84 -1.06 -1.22 16.65
N GLY A 85 -1.96 -2.05 17.20
CA GLY A 85 -2.18 -3.42 16.72
C GLY A 85 -2.68 -3.47 15.28
N ILE A 86 -3.67 -2.62 14.93
CA ILE A 86 -4.20 -2.56 13.57
C ILE A 86 -3.14 -2.01 12.59
N ASP A 87 -2.36 -1.00 12.99
CA ASP A 87 -1.27 -0.47 12.16
C ASP A 87 -0.20 -1.51 11.88
N PHE A 88 0.12 -2.35 12.86
CA PHE A 88 1.07 -3.44 12.69
C PHE A 88 0.55 -4.51 11.73
N LEU A 89 -0.75 -4.82 11.80
CA LEU A 89 -1.39 -5.77 10.89
C LEU A 89 -1.43 -5.22 9.44
N LEU A 90 -1.73 -3.93 9.28
CA LEU A 90 -1.69 -3.26 7.97
C LEU A 90 -0.26 -3.16 7.41
N LEU A 91 0.73 -2.87 8.26
CA LEU A 91 2.14 -2.90 7.89
C LEU A 91 2.52 -4.27 7.31
N LEU A 92 2.16 -5.35 7.99
CA LEU A 92 2.46 -6.70 7.54
C LEU A 92 1.76 -7.02 6.21
N ALA A 93 0.50 -6.60 6.04
CA ALA A 93 -0.23 -6.74 4.79
C ALA A 93 0.46 -6.01 3.63
N PHE A 94 0.87 -4.74 3.81
CA PHE A 94 1.56 -3.97 2.78
C PHE A 94 2.96 -4.49 2.46
N ILE A 95 3.68 -5.08 3.42
CA ILE A 95 4.95 -5.76 3.17
C ILE A 95 4.73 -6.98 2.27
N ILE A 96 3.77 -7.85 2.61
CA ILE A 96 3.47 -9.06 1.81
C ILE A 96 3.10 -8.66 0.39
N VAL A 97 2.21 -7.67 0.24
CA VAL A 97 1.82 -7.12 -1.05
C VAL A 97 3.04 -6.61 -1.83
N SER A 98 3.92 -5.84 -1.19
CA SER A 98 5.12 -5.29 -1.84
C SER A 98 6.08 -6.38 -2.33
N VAL A 99 6.21 -7.48 -1.58
CA VAL A 99 7.05 -8.63 -1.98
C VAL A 99 6.40 -9.42 -3.12
N VAL A 100 5.09 -9.66 -3.07
CA VAL A 100 4.36 -10.40 -4.11
C VAL A 100 4.36 -9.63 -5.44
N LEU A 101 4.09 -8.32 -5.40
CA LEU A 101 4.15 -7.45 -6.58
C LEU A 101 5.60 -7.25 -7.08
N GLY A 102 6.58 -7.18 -6.18
CA GLY A 102 7.98 -6.90 -6.54
C GLY A 102 8.63 -8.00 -7.37
N LYS A 103 8.29 -9.28 -7.12
CA LYS A 103 8.88 -10.43 -7.83
C LYS A 103 8.76 -10.34 -9.36
N PRO A 104 7.58 -10.14 -9.96
CA PRO A 104 7.45 -10.00 -11.41
C PRO A 104 7.87 -8.63 -11.94
N LEU A 105 7.71 -7.56 -11.16
CA LEU A 105 7.95 -6.18 -11.61
C LEU A 105 9.43 -5.80 -11.64
N SER A 106 10.26 -6.39 -10.78
CA SER A 106 11.69 -6.07 -10.70
C SER A 106 12.44 -6.40 -12.00
N PHE A 107 11.91 -7.29 -12.84
CA PHE A 107 12.53 -7.71 -14.09
C PHE A 107 11.92 -7.04 -15.33
N LEU A 108 10.89 -6.18 -15.17
CA LEU A 108 10.13 -5.61 -16.27
C LEU A 108 10.63 -4.21 -16.65
N ASN A 109 10.99 -4.02 -17.92
CA ASN A 109 11.40 -2.73 -18.49
C ASN A 109 10.27 -2.11 -19.32
N CYS A 110 9.54 -1.15 -18.74
CA CYS A 110 8.37 -0.53 -19.37
C CYS A 110 8.67 0.29 -20.64
N MET A 111 9.95 0.66 -20.87
CA MET A 111 10.35 1.48 -22.03
C MET A 111 10.41 0.70 -23.35
N ILE A 112 10.35 -0.63 -23.31
CA ILE A 112 10.58 -1.50 -24.48
C ILE A 112 9.25 -2.05 -25.04
N ILE A 113 8.14 -1.91 -24.29
CA ILE A 113 6.84 -2.56 -24.58
C ILE A 113 6.17 -2.05 -25.87
N GLU A 114 6.49 -0.83 -26.34
CA GLU A 114 5.98 -0.31 -27.62
C GLU A 114 6.81 -0.73 -28.83
N ASN A 115 8.00 -1.31 -28.64
CA ASN A 115 8.88 -1.64 -29.74
C ASN A 115 8.61 -3.07 -30.21
N LYS A 116 7.93 -3.22 -31.34
CA LYS A 116 7.56 -4.51 -31.97
C LYS A 116 8.74 -5.44 -32.34
N ASN A 117 9.97 -5.13 -31.94
CA ASN A 117 11.17 -5.94 -32.12
C ASN A 117 11.72 -6.41 -30.77
N ALA A 118 11.13 -7.47 -30.25
CA ALA A 118 11.43 -8.11 -28.96
C ALA A 118 12.71 -8.96 -29.00
N ALA A 119 13.87 -8.37 -29.31
CA ALA A 119 15.12 -9.15 -29.50
C ALA A 119 16.37 -8.63 -28.76
N ALA A 120 16.30 -7.58 -27.95
CA ALA A 120 17.53 -6.89 -27.51
C ALA A 120 17.69 -6.67 -25.99
N ASN A 121 17.28 -7.60 -25.11
CA ASN A 121 17.96 -7.84 -23.81
C ASN A 121 17.38 -9.05 -23.05
N ALA A 122 17.66 -10.21 -23.62
CA ALA A 122 17.07 -11.51 -23.37
C ALA A 122 17.94 -12.42 -22.47
N GLN A 123 18.35 -11.97 -21.29
CA GLN A 123 18.96 -12.91 -20.31
C GLN A 123 18.05 -13.19 -19.10
N SER A 124 17.29 -12.21 -18.60
CA SER A 124 16.30 -12.42 -17.52
C SER A 124 14.85 -12.14 -17.96
N ALA A 125 14.66 -11.30 -18.99
CA ALA A 125 13.37 -11.09 -19.63
C ALA A 125 12.97 -12.26 -20.55
N ALA A 126 13.94 -13.03 -21.06
CA ALA A 126 13.68 -14.16 -21.96
C ALA A 126 12.90 -15.30 -21.29
N ALA A 127 13.22 -15.65 -20.03
CA ALA A 127 12.49 -16.68 -19.30
C ALA A 127 11.03 -16.28 -19.04
N PHE A 128 10.80 -15.00 -18.77
CA PHE A 128 9.47 -14.42 -18.60
C PHE A 128 8.72 -14.33 -19.94
N THR A 129 9.38 -13.94 -21.03
CA THR A 129 8.79 -13.91 -22.39
C THR A 129 8.53 -15.32 -22.94
N GLN A 130 9.33 -16.32 -22.58
CA GLN A 130 9.08 -17.73 -22.93
C GLN A 130 7.85 -18.27 -22.17
N ALA A 131 7.70 -17.89 -20.90
CA ALA A 131 6.49 -18.18 -20.11
C ALA A 131 5.26 -17.39 -20.63
N LEU A 132 5.46 -16.17 -21.13
CA LEU A 132 4.46 -15.30 -21.75
C LEU A 132 3.98 -15.88 -23.09
N ALA A 133 4.90 -16.32 -23.96
CA ALA A 133 4.61 -16.91 -25.26
C ALA A 133 3.91 -18.27 -25.14
N SER A 134 4.21 -19.04 -24.09
CA SER A 134 3.57 -20.33 -23.84
C SER A 134 2.13 -20.22 -23.31
N ASN A 135 1.70 -19.04 -22.83
CA ASN A 135 0.39 -18.82 -22.22
C ASN A 135 -0.49 -17.78 -22.94
N LEU A 136 0.03 -17.08 -23.95
CA LEU A 136 -0.75 -16.22 -24.84
C LEU A 136 -1.56 -17.08 -25.83
N GLY A 137 -2.88 -17.15 -25.66
CA GLY A 137 -3.79 -17.76 -26.65
C GLY A 137 -4.83 -18.74 -26.11
N LYS A 138 -4.90 -18.99 -24.79
CA LYS A 138 -5.99 -19.80 -24.20
C LYS A 138 -7.06 -18.90 -23.59
N ALA A 139 -8.20 -18.79 -24.27
CA ALA A 139 -9.40 -18.14 -23.74
C ALA A 139 -9.86 -18.85 -22.46
N GLY A 140 -9.95 -18.11 -21.35
CA GLY A 140 -10.37 -18.62 -20.04
C GLY A 140 -9.28 -18.82 -18.98
N SER A 141 -8.01 -18.44 -19.25
CA SER A 141 -6.93 -18.54 -18.26
C SER A 141 -6.70 -17.23 -17.51
N THR A 142 -6.62 -17.31 -16.18
CA THR A 142 -6.20 -16.19 -15.31
C THR A 142 -4.85 -15.63 -15.78
N LEU A 143 -4.83 -14.39 -16.27
CA LEU A 143 -3.56 -13.73 -16.62
C LEU A 143 -2.81 -13.42 -15.32
N GLY A 144 -1.65 -14.07 -15.13
CA GLY A 144 -0.74 -13.72 -14.05
C GLY A 144 -0.32 -12.25 -14.13
N LEU A 145 -0.14 -11.62 -12.98
CA LEU A 145 0.17 -10.19 -12.82
C LEU A 145 1.20 -9.64 -13.82
N GLY A 146 2.26 -10.41 -14.09
CA GLY A 146 3.29 -10.00 -15.04
C GLY A 146 2.79 -9.86 -16.48
N ASN A 147 1.95 -10.78 -16.98
CA ASN A 147 1.46 -10.74 -18.36
C ASN A 147 0.57 -9.51 -18.56
N TRP A 148 -0.30 -9.24 -17.60
CA TRP A 148 -1.17 -8.09 -17.63
C TRP A 148 -0.41 -6.76 -17.46
N ALA A 149 0.58 -6.70 -16.56
CA ALA A 149 1.44 -5.53 -16.40
C ALA A 149 2.32 -5.26 -17.64
N GLY A 150 2.70 -6.30 -18.39
CA GLY A 150 3.48 -6.20 -19.62
C GLY A 150 2.65 -5.94 -20.89
N SER A 151 1.31 -5.92 -20.80
CA SER A 151 0.43 -5.83 -21.97
C SER A 151 0.50 -4.48 -22.67
N THR A 152 0.67 -3.39 -21.93
CA THR A 152 0.84 -2.04 -22.46
C THR A 152 1.86 -1.27 -21.66
N ARG A 153 2.48 -0.25 -22.28
CA ARG A 153 3.42 0.65 -21.58
C ARG A 153 2.75 1.35 -20.40
N THR A 154 1.51 1.79 -20.57
CA THR A 154 0.71 2.44 -19.53
C THR A 154 0.48 1.51 -18.33
N ASN A 155 0.06 0.27 -18.57
CA ASN A 155 -0.20 -0.68 -17.48
C ASN A 155 1.08 -1.03 -16.72
N CYS A 156 2.21 -1.13 -17.41
CA CYS A 156 3.51 -1.37 -16.78
C CYS A 156 3.90 -0.24 -15.83
N LEU A 157 3.77 1.02 -16.28
CA LEU A 157 4.11 2.18 -15.47
C LEU A 157 3.16 2.35 -14.27
N GLU A 158 1.85 2.17 -14.49
CA GLU A 158 0.85 2.26 -13.43
C GLU A 158 1.06 1.16 -12.37
N THR A 159 1.32 -0.08 -12.78
CA THR A 159 1.57 -1.19 -11.84
C THR A 159 2.86 -0.97 -11.04
N LYS A 160 3.91 -0.44 -11.69
CA LYS A 160 5.17 -0.08 -11.04
C LYS A 160 5.01 1.07 -10.04
N ALA A 161 4.18 2.06 -10.38
CA ALA A 161 3.84 3.15 -9.48
C ALA A 161 3.06 2.66 -8.26
N ILE A 162 2.07 1.77 -8.45
CA ILE A 162 1.32 1.14 -7.35
C ILE A 162 2.26 0.37 -6.41
N TRP A 163 3.18 -0.41 -6.96
CA TRP A 163 4.19 -1.11 -6.17
C TRP A 163 5.06 -0.14 -5.33
N GLY A 164 5.52 0.95 -5.92
CA GLY A 164 6.28 2.00 -5.21
C GLY A 164 5.47 2.67 -4.09
N LEU A 165 4.18 2.93 -4.32
CA LEU A 165 3.29 3.47 -3.31
C LEU A 165 3.01 2.46 -2.18
N CYS A 166 2.94 1.15 -2.46
CA CYS A 166 2.86 0.13 -1.42
C CYS A 166 4.09 0.12 -0.50
N ILE A 167 5.29 0.31 -1.05
CA ILE A 167 6.52 0.45 -0.25
C ILE A 167 6.47 1.71 0.61
N SER A 168 6.04 2.83 0.03
CA SER A 168 5.88 4.09 0.77
C SER A 168 4.89 3.93 1.94
N LEU A 169 3.76 3.27 1.71
CA LEU A 169 2.78 2.94 2.75
C LEU A 169 3.38 2.07 3.86
N ALA A 170 4.17 1.05 3.52
CA ALA A 170 4.84 0.21 4.52
C ALA A 170 5.77 1.04 5.43
N ILE A 171 6.51 2.01 4.87
CA ILE A 171 7.36 2.92 5.64
C ILE A 171 6.51 3.82 6.56
N LEU A 172 5.43 4.40 6.02
CA LEU A 172 4.53 5.27 6.79
C LEU A 172 3.85 4.53 7.96
N PHE A 173 3.37 3.31 7.72
CA PHE A 173 2.83 2.47 8.78
C PHE A 173 3.91 2.03 9.78
N SER A 174 5.16 1.83 9.35
CA SER A 174 6.29 1.56 10.26
C SER A 174 6.57 2.73 11.20
N CYS A 175 6.53 3.97 10.70
CA CYS A 175 6.60 5.14 11.56
C CYS A 175 5.42 5.18 12.55
N SER A 176 4.21 4.89 12.08
CA SER A 176 3.00 4.91 12.91
C SER A 176 3.04 3.89 14.06
N THR A 177 3.50 2.66 13.80
CA THR A 177 3.62 1.60 14.82
C THR A 177 4.67 1.90 15.88
N ILE A 178 5.65 2.78 15.62
CA ILE A 178 6.65 3.22 16.60
C ILE A 178 6.13 4.41 17.41
N ILE A 179 5.44 5.36 16.76
CA ILE A 179 4.97 6.60 17.38
C ILE A 179 3.83 6.35 18.39
N LEU A 180 2.84 5.52 18.04
CA LEU A 180 1.69 5.26 18.91
C LEU A 180 2.05 4.63 20.28
N PRO A 181 2.87 3.57 20.38
CA PRO A 181 3.23 2.99 21.67
C PRO A 181 4.17 3.90 22.47
N THR A 182 5.02 4.70 21.81
CA THR A 182 5.88 5.67 22.50
C THR A 182 5.06 6.82 23.10
N LEU A 183 4.02 7.30 22.40
CA LEU A 183 3.03 8.24 22.93
C LEU A 183 2.26 7.63 24.11
N TRP A 184 1.82 6.38 23.99
CA TRP A 184 1.12 5.69 25.09
C TRP A 184 2.00 5.50 26.33
N MET A 185 3.28 5.13 26.15
CA MET A 185 4.23 5.02 27.26
C MET A 185 4.50 6.38 27.92
N LYS A 186 4.64 7.46 27.15
CA LYS A 186 4.83 8.82 27.69
C LYS A 186 3.60 9.32 28.42
N MET A 187 2.42 9.12 27.85
CA MET A 187 1.12 9.39 28.48
C MET A 187 0.98 8.64 29.81
N ARG A 188 1.31 7.34 29.86
CA ARG A 188 1.30 6.58 31.13
C ARG A 188 2.33 7.09 32.14
N LYS A 189 3.50 7.57 31.72
CA LYS A 189 4.48 8.15 32.63
C LYS A 189 3.99 9.47 33.24
N MET A 190 3.24 10.29 32.50
CA MET A 190 2.61 11.48 33.05
C MET A 190 1.38 11.16 33.91
N GLY A 191 0.55 10.18 33.50
CA GLY A 191 -0.61 9.72 34.28
C GLY A 191 -0.24 8.85 35.49
N GLY A 192 0.94 8.24 35.49
CA GLY A 192 1.50 7.44 36.60
C GLY A 192 2.29 8.24 37.61
N GLY A 193 2.56 9.52 37.34
CA GLY A 193 3.01 10.52 38.33
C GLY A 193 1.84 11.22 39.04
N GLY A 194 0.60 10.85 38.72
CA GLY A 194 -0.62 11.34 39.35
C GLY A 194 -1.43 10.20 39.94
N LYS A 195 -0.94 9.63 41.05
CA LYS A 195 -1.80 8.92 41.99
C LYS A 195 -1.47 9.45 43.38
N SER A 196 -2.47 10.10 43.98
CA SER A 196 -2.46 10.88 45.24
C SER A 196 -1.77 12.25 45.07
N ASP A 197 -2.40 13.39 45.31
CA ASP A 197 -3.23 13.74 46.46
C ASP A 197 -4.42 14.67 46.11
N VAL A 198 -5.54 14.36 46.78
CA VAL A 198 -6.73 15.18 47.14
C VAL A 198 -7.45 15.95 46.03
#